data_AF-A0AAN2RGT4-F1
#
_entry.id   AF-A0AAN2RGT4-F1
#
_cell.length_a   1.000
_cell.length_b   1.000
_cell.length_c   1.000
_cell.angle_alpha   90.00
_cell.angle_beta   90.00
_cell.angle_gamma   90.00
#
_symmetry.space_group_name_H-M   'P 1'
#
loop_
_entity.id
_entity.type
_entity.pdbx_description
1 polymer ?
#
loop_
_entity_poly.entity_id
_entity_poly.type
_entity_poly.pdbx_seq_one_letter_code
_entity_poly.pdbx_strand_id
1 'polypeptide(L)'
;MVKFDREPVRIFDIDTGEILDYIPEVGDLIVDVKLLDPSRLGELNNSILHECVHWEFHWQHFAFKRLLADYYGSTDLIPLNLINENPKYAMECQAKGIAPRILMPKDSVEKLVISTMGEYSYLGFSNVSELRLLSNAVDKVAEVYQASRQSAKIRLEELGFSSNSSTYDYVDGSYVPSHITTSSGETYLFQTFVIGFSELINLASANSELSKLLLTGEYVYADKFVCINDSRYVEVDSFGHLVLTEEALDDVSKCCLSFNYEYLNFNSGLSTQYEYTLFKLSEADYGRILNGFNQNAEILDVREEAVALDNFNVYIQEIISENEGIVDYLYDVRLTFEEVVSKIVEYRGYDNQEFVAQTNLHRNFLSKLRQFKGTSYEEMTLLRLFVGLKIPITYLEKFFAIAGKTINPTDKKMQYITQLISVFHGIDIDKFEKLVKQIPA
;
A
#
# COMPACT_ATOMS: atom_id res chain seq x y z
N MET A 1 -0.24 -19.63 -14.17
CA MET A 1 0.12 -19.37 -15.57
C MET A 1 -0.29 -20.51 -16.47
N VAL A 2 -1.26 -20.27 -17.34
CA VAL A 2 -1.59 -21.15 -18.46
C VAL A 2 -0.52 -21.02 -19.56
N LYS A 3 -0.14 -22.14 -20.16
CA LYS A 3 0.87 -22.22 -21.21
C LYS A 3 0.23 -22.15 -22.60
N PHE A 4 0.69 -21.21 -23.42
CA PHE A 4 0.29 -21.06 -24.82
C PHE A 4 1.33 -21.60 -25.82
N ASP A 5 2.45 -22.11 -25.30
CA ASP A 5 3.59 -22.65 -26.03
C ASP A 5 4.18 -23.86 -25.28
N ARG A 6 5.19 -24.48 -25.89
CA ARG A 6 5.93 -25.62 -25.32
C ARG A 6 7.34 -25.22 -24.85
N GLU A 7 7.55 -23.94 -24.53
CA GLU A 7 8.84 -23.49 -24.02
C GLU A 7 9.10 -24.14 -22.65
N PRO A 8 10.29 -24.75 -22.44
CA PRO A 8 10.63 -25.40 -21.19
C PRO A 8 10.56 -24.43 -20.01
N VAL A 9 10.05 -24.91 -18.89
CA VAL A 9 9.91 -24.15 -17.65
C VAL A 9 10.42 -24.98 -16.49
N ARG A 10 11.04 -24.31 -15.51
CA ARG A 10 11.45 -24.96 -14.26
C ARG A 10 10.24 -25.09 -13.34
N ILE A 11 9.89 -26.32 -12.99
CA ILE A 11 8.82 -26.60 -12.04
C ILE A 11 9.39 -27.30 -10.80
N PHE A 12 8.70 -27.14 -9.68
CA PHE A 12 8.96 -27.90 -8.47
C PHE A 12 8.03 -29.12 -8.45
N ASP A 13 8.61 -30.31 -8.43
CA ASP A 13 7.88 -31.56 -8.28
C ASP A 13 7.69 -31.86 -6.79
N ILE A 14 6.43 -31.97 -6.37
CA ILE A 14 6.03 -32.14 -4.98
C ILE A 14 6.35 -33.55 -4.48
N ASP A 15 6.27 -34.55 -5.36
CA ASP A 15 6.48 -35.95 -5.01
C ASP A 15 7.97 -36.25 -4.80
N THR A 16 8.83 -35.62 -5.62
CA THR A 16 10.28 -35.81 -5.56
C THR A 16 11.00 -34.75 -4.74
N GLY A 17 10.40 -33.56 -4.57
CA GLY A 17 11.02 -32.41 -3.92
C GLY A 17 12.12 -31.74 -4.77
N GLU A 18 12.21 -32.08 -6.06
CA GLU A 18 13.25 -31.58 -6.96
C GLU A 18 12.73 -30.48 -7.90
N ILE A 19 13.65 -29.64 -8.38
CA ILE A 19 13.37 -28.68 -9.45
C ILE A 19 13.79 -29.32 -10.77
N LEU A 20 12.86 -29.42 -11.72
CA LEU A 20 13.09 -30.06 -13.00
C LEU A 20 12.62 -29.20 -14.17
N ASP A 21 13.25 -29.41 -15.35
CA ASP A 21 12.83 -28.79 -16.60
C ASP A 21 11.63 -29.56 -17.18
N TYR A 22 10.46 -28.94 -17.12
CA TYR A 22 9.22 -29.45 -17.68
C TYR A 22 8.96 -28.82 -19.04
N ILE A 23 8.60 -29.65 -20.02
CA ILE A 23 8.16 -29.21 -21.35
C ILE A 23 6.63 -29.25 -21.35
N PRO A 24 5.95 -28.10 -21.28
CA PRO A 24 4.51 -28.07 -21.19
C PRO A 24 3.84 -28.42 -22.52
N GLU A 25 2.64 -28.99 -22.43
CA GLU A 25 1.67 -28.99 -23.52
C GLU A 25 0.91 -27.65 -23.56
N VAL A 26 0.40 -27.31 -24.74
CA VAL A 26 -0.43 -26.10 -24.89
C VAL A 26 -1.74 -26.30 -24.13
N GLY A 27 -2.02 -25.40 -23.19
CA GLY A 27 -3.14 -25.50 -22.25
C GLY A 27 -2.76 -25.95 -20.85
N ASP A 28 -1.51 -26.38 -20.62
CA ASP A 28 -1.05 -26.73 -19.28
C ASP A 28 -1.14 -25.53 -18.33
N LEU A 29 -1.61 -25.78 -17.11
CA LEU A 29 -1.76 -24.76 -16.07
C LEU A 29 -0.71 -24.97 -14.98
N ILE A 30 0.13 -23.96 -14.78
CA ILE A 30 1.23 -23.97 -13.80
C ILE A 30 0.87 -23.02 -12.66
N VAL A 31 0.88 -23.52 -11.43
CA VAL A 31 0.58 -22.75 -10.21
C VAL A 31 1.79 -22.68 -9.29
N ASP A 32 1.89 -21.61 -8.51
CA ASP A 32 2.87 -21.53 -7.43
C ASP A 32 2.55 -22.59 -6.38
N VAL A 33 3.52 -23.47 -6.08
CA VAL A 33 3.39 -24.53 -5.07
C VAL A 33 2.95 -23.99 -3.71
N LYS A 34 3.31 -22.75 -3.37
CA LYS A 34 2.90 -22.12 -2.11
C LYS A 34 1.38 -21.90 -2.01
N LEU A 35 0.65 -21.93 -3.13
CA LEU A 35 -0.82 -21.83 -3.14
C LEU A 35 -1.50 -23.15 -2.78
N LEU A 36 -0.76 -24.25 -2.71
CA LEU A 36 -1.29 -25.55 -2.27
C LEU A 36 -1.46 -25.66 -0.76
N ASP A 37 -1.00 -24.67 0.01
CA ASP A 37 -1.34 -24.55 1.42
C ASP A 37 -2.87 -24.42 1.56
N PRO A 38 -3.54 -25.28 2.36
CA PRO A 38 -4.98 -25.20 2.57
C PRO A 38 -5.48 -23.83 3.03
N SER A 39 -4.65 -23.06 3.75
CA SER A 39 -4.98 -21.68 4.16
C SER A 39 -5.09 -20.69 3.00
N ARG A 40 -4.54 -21.06 1.82
CA ARG A 40 -4.52 -20.25 0.59
C ARG A 40 -5.41 -20.83 -0.50
N LEU A 41 -6.36 -21.71 -0.15
CA LEU A 41 -7.27 -22.31 -1.12
C LEU A 41 -8.06 -21.28 -1.94
N GLY A 42 -8.53 -20.21 -1.29
CA GLY A 42 -9.19 -19.12 -2.00
C GLY A 42 -8.27 -18.39 -2.98
N GLU A 43 -6.98 -18.35 -2.67
CA GLU A 43 -5.99 -17.80 -3.58
C GLU A 43 -5.75 -18.69 -4.79
N LEU A 44 -5.65 -19.99 -4.56
CA LEU A 44 -5.51 -20.99 -5.61
C LEU A 44 -6.70 -20.97 -6.57
N ASN A 45 -7.93 -20.98 -6.04
CA ASN A 45 -9.16 -21.01 -6.86
C ASN A 45 -9.28 -19.79 -7.78
N ASN A 46 -9.02 -18.59 -7.25
CA ASN A 46 -9.02 -17.38 -8.05
C ASN A 46 -7.91 -17.42 -9.12
N SER A 47 -6.72 -17.90 -8.75
CA SER A 47 -5.58 -18.01 -9.69
C SER A 47 -5.88 -18.98 -10.83
N ILE A 48 -6.50 -20.13 -10.55
CA ILE A 48 -6.91 -21.07 -11.59
C ILE A 48 -7.91 -20.41 -12.55
N LEU A 49 -8.93 -19.74 -12.01
CA LEU A 49 -9.92 -19.05 -12.84
C LEU A 49 -9.32 -17.90 -13.65
N HIS A 50 -8.39 -17.14 -13.08
CA HIS A 50 -7.62 -16.09 -13.79
C HIS A 50 -6.96 -16.65 -15.05
N GLU A 51 -6.29 -17.78 -14.93
CA GLU A 51 -5.67 -18.46 -16.07
C GLU A 51 -6.70 -19.05 -17.04
N CYS A 52 -7.84 -19.54 -16.56
CA CYS A 52 -8.95 -19.95 -17.43
C CYS A 52 -9.51 -18.77 -18.26
N VAL A 53 -9.58 -17.56 -17.69
CA VAL A 53 -9.96 -16.35 -18.45
C VAL A 53 -8.92 -16.07 -19.54
N HIS A 54 -7.62 -16.19 -19.23
CA HIS A 54 -6.58 -16.09 -20.25
C HIS A 54 -6.74 -17.12 -21.37
N TRP A 55 -7.02 -18.37 -21.02
CA TRP A 55 -7.25 -19.40 -22.00
C TRP A 55 -8.44 -19.09 -22.91
N GLU A 56 -9.59 -18.75 -22.33
CA GLU A 56 -10.82 -18.55 -23.08
C GLU A 56 -10.76 -17.28 -23.95
N PHE A 57 -10.31 -16.16 -23.40
CA PHE A 57 -10.43 -14.86 -24.05
C PHE A 57 -9.13 -14.36 -24.70
N HIS A 58 -7.97 -14.83 -24.27
CA HIS A 58 -6.68 -14.24 -24.65
C HIS A 58 -5.82 -15.15 -25.54
N TRP A 59 -6.21 -16.40 -25.79
CA TRP A 59 -5.40 -17.36 -26.57
C TRP A 59 -5.05 -16.88 -27.98
N GLN A 60 -5.95 -16.16 -28.65
CA GLN A 60 -5.76 -15.67 -30.01
C GLN A 60 -4.58 -14.69 -30.10
N HIS A 61 -4.40 -13.85 -29.08
CA HIS A 61 -3.29 -12.91 -29.00
C HIS A 61 -1.95 -13.65 -28.93
N PHE A 62 -1.85 -14.66 -28.07
CA PHE A 62 -0.62 -15.45 -27.93
C PHE A 62 -0.35 -16.30 -29.19
N ALA A 63 -1.38 -16.90 -29.78
CA ALA A 63 -1.26 -17.64 -31.02
C ALA A 63 -0.78 -16.75 -32.18
N PHE A 64 -1.31 -15.52 -32.29
CA PHE A 64 -0.89 -14.58 -33.33
C PHE A 64 0.55 -14.08 -33.12
N LYS A 65 0.95 -13.78 -31.88
CA LYS A 65 2.35 -13.41 -31.58
C LYS A 65 3.33 -14.51 -31.96
N ARG A 66 2.98 -15.78 -31.69
CA ARG A 66 3.81 -16.92 -32.11
C ARG A 66 3.92 -17.00 -33.63
N LEU A 67 2.80 -16.87 -34.34
CA LEU A 67 2.81 -16.83 -35.80
C LEU A 67 3.72 -15.71 -36.33
N LEU A 68 3.69 -14.51 -35.74
CA LEU A 68 4.59 -13.43 -36.13
C LEU A 68 6.07 -13.79 -35.89
N ALA A 69 6.38 -14.38 -34.74
CA ALA A 69 7.74 -14.83 -34.42
C ALA A 69 8.23 -15.91 -35.40
N ASP A 70 7.39 -16.90 -35.72
CA ASP A 70 7.73 -18.01 -36.62
C ASP A 70 7.98 -17.53 -38.06
N TYR A 71 7.17 -16.60 -38.56
CA TYR A 71 7.26 -16.13 -39.95
C TYR A 71 8.24 -14.97 -40.17
N TYR A 72 8.44 -14.13 -39.17
CA TYR A 72 9.21 -12.88 -39.32
C TYR A 72 10.35 -12.71 -38.31
N GLY A 73 10.53 -13.64 -37.37
CA GLY A 73 11.57 -13.57 -36.35
C GLY A 73 11.36 -12.49 -35.29
N SER A 74 10.19 -11.85 -35.24
CA SER A 74 9.86 -10.82 -34.26
C SER A 74 8.38 -10.81 -33.92
N THR A 75 8.07 -10.62 -32.63
CA THR A 75 6.71 -10.43 -32.11
C THR A 75 6.22 -8.99 -32.20
N ASP A 76 7.06 -8.07 -32.67
CA ASP A 76 6.84 -6.61 -32.57
C ASP A 76 6.26 -6.00 -33.86
N LEU A 77 5.83 -6.86 -34.79
CA LEU A 77 5.18 -6.46 -36.03
C LEU A 77 3.70 -6.15 -35.78
N ILE A 78 3.43 -5.02 -35.13
CA ILE A 78 2.09 -4.46 -34.95
C ILE A 78 1.96 -3.23 -35.87
N PRO A 79 0.87 -3.07 -36.64
CA PRO A 79 0.64 -1.87 -37.44
C PRO A 79 0.58 -0.60 -36.56
N LEU A 80 1.27 0.46 -36.98
CA LEU A 80 1.43 1.76 -36.29
C LEU A 80 0.13 2.46 -35.82
N ASN A 81 -1.06 2.00 -36.21
CA ASN A 81 -2.31 2.74 -36.10
C ASN A 81 -3.31 2.17 -35.06
N LEU A 82 -2.94 1.16 -34.27
CA LEU A 82 -3.80 0.53 -33.26
C LEU A 82 -3.11 0.61 -31.90
N ILE A 83 -3.11 1.80 -31.30
CA ILE A 83 -2.44 2.07 -30.04
C ILE A 83 -3.33 1.59 -28.89
N ASN A 84 -3.18 0.33 -28.48
CA ASN A 84 -3.18 0.01 -27.07
C ASN A 84 -1.69 -0.13 -26.70
N GLU A 85 -1.16 0.83 -25.93
CA GLU A 85 0.28 0.89 -25.62
C GLU A 85 0.75 -0.35 -24.83
N ASN A 86 -0.17 -1.12 -24.22
CA ASN A 86 0.15 -2.35 -23.51
C ASN A 86 -0.99 -3.40 -23.52
N PRO A 87 -1.12 -4.23 -24.57
CA PRO A 87 -2.17 -5.25 -24.66
C PRO A 87 -2.04 -6.34 -23.60
N LYS A 88 -0.83 -6.66 -23.13
CA LYS A 88 -0.61 -7.63 -22.04
C LYS A 88 -1.26 -7.16 -20.75
N TYR A 89 -1.04 -5.90 -20.40
CA TYR A 89 -1.66 -5.28 -19.23
C TYR A 89 -3.19 -5.29 -19.31
N ALA A 90 -3.76 -4.93 -20.46
CA ALA A 90 -5.21 -4.96 -20.64
C ALA A 90 -5.81 -6.36 -20.42
N MET A 91 -5.15 -7.40 -20.92
CA MET A 91 -5.56 -8.80 -20.71
C MET A 91 -5.44 -9.22 -19.23
N GLU A 92 -4.38 -8.82 -18.53
CA GLU A 92 -4.25 -9.07 -17.08
C GLU A 92 -5.36 -8.38 -16.28
N CYS A 93 -5.71 -7.13 -16.61
CA CYS A 93 -6.82 -6.42 -15.98
C CYS A 93 -8.16 -7.12 -16.23
N GLN A 94 -8.38 -7.60 -17.46
CA GLN A 94 -9.58 -8.39 -17.78
C GLN A 94 -9.63 -9.68 -16.97
N ALA A 95 -8.54 -10.44 -16.90
CA ALA A 95 -8.47 -11.68 -16.13
C ALA A 95 -8.69 -11.45 -14.63
N LYS A 96 -8.01 -10.44 -14.05
CA LYS A 96 -8.20 -10.02 -12.66
C LYS A 96 -9.64 -9.65 -12.36
N GLY A 97 -10.31 -8.90 -13.25
CA GLY A 97 -11.69 -8.50 -13.06
C GLY A 97 -12.70 -9.65 -13.23
N ILE A 98 -12.51 -10.52 -14.22
CA ILE A 98 -13.50 -11.54 -14.59
C ILE A 98 -13.43 -12.76 -13.64
N ALA A 99 -12.24 -13.26 -13.32
CA ALA A 99 -12.05 -14.47 -12.51
C ALA A 99 -12.84 -14.51 -11.18
N PRO A 100 -12.80 -13.47 -10.32
CA PRO A 100 -13.54 -13.46 -9.06
C PRO A 100 -15.05 -13.40 -9.26
N ARG A 101 -15.53 -12.82 -10.38
CA ARG A 101 -16.96 -12.76 -10.72
C ARG A 101 -17.48 -14.11 -11.22
N ILE A 102 -16.61 -14.92 -11.82
CA ILE A 102 -16.88 -16.33 -12.11
C ILE A 102 -16.90 -17.14 -10.81
N LEU A 103 -15.90 -16.93 -9.93
CA LEU A 103 -15.82 -17.63 -8.64
C LEU A 103 -17.03 -17.34 -7.74
N MET A 104 -17.48 -16.08 -7.73
CA MET A 104 -18.57 -15.57 -6.89
C MET A 104 -19.66 -14.90 -7.75
N PRO A 105 -20.53 -15.68 -8.41
CA PRO A 105 -21.57 -15.15 -9.30
C PRO A 105 -22.55 -14.24 -8.57
N LYS A 106 -22.89 -13.09 -9.19
CA LYS A 106 -23.70 -12.02 -8.61
C LYS A 106 -24.96 -12.53 -7.92
N ASP A 107 -25.87 -13.13 -8.67
CA ASP A 107 -27.20 -13.56 -8.17
C ASP A 107 -27.11 -14.58 -7.04
N SER A 108 -26.04 -15.39 -7.03
CA SER A 108 -25.81 -16.41 -6.01
C SER A 108 -25.34 -15.76 -4.71
N VAL A 109 -24.36 -14.84 -4.81
CA VAL A 109 -23.83 -14.08 -3.67
C VAL A 109 -24.90 -13.19 -3.06
N GLU A 110 -25.65 -12.45 -3.87
CA GLU A 110 -26.72 -11.56 -3.37
C GLU A 110 -27.73 -12.33 -2.53
N LYS A 111 -28.20 -13.49 -3.02
CA LYS A 111 -29.14 -14.34 -2.27
C LYS A 111 -28.55 -14.81 -0.94
N LEU A 112 -27.28 -15.21 -0.92
CA LEU A 112 -26.61 -15.65 0.30
C LEU A 112 -26.48 -14.50 1.30
N VAL A 113 -26.01 -13.33 0.85
CA VAL A 113 -25.83 -12.14 1.69
C VAL A 113 -27.16 -11.64 2.25
N ILE A 114 -28.20 -11.50 1.42
CA ILE A 114 -29.55 -11.10 1.85
C ILE A 114 -30.10 -12.09 2.87
N SER A 115 -29.92 -13.40 2.67
CA SER A 115 -30.37 -14.41 3.63
C SER A 115 -29.61 -14.38 4.96
N THR A 116 -28.37 -13.86 4.96
CA THR A 116 -27.50 -13.80 6.14
C THR A 116 -27.75 -12.51 6.93
N MET A 117 -27.91 -11.38 6.24
CA MET A 117 -28.04 -10.05 6.85
C MET A 117 -29.50 -9.62 7.08
N GLY A 118 -30.48 -10.23 6.40
CA GLY A 118 -31.88 -9.84 6.53
C GLY A 118 -32.13 -8.40 6.07
N GLU A 119 -32.87 -7.62 6.87
CA GLU A 119 -33.21 -6.22 6.53
C GLU A 119 -31.99 -5.30 6.39
N TYR A 120 -30.89 -5.61 7.10
CA TYR A 120 -29.64 -4.85 7.04
C TYR A 120 -28.97 -4.88 5.66
N SER A 121 -29.31 -5.83 4.78
CA SER A 121 -28.82 -5.84 3.39
C SER A 121 -29.35 -4.68 2.55
N TYR A 122 -30.37 -3.97 3.02
CA TYR A 122 -30.97 -2.82 2.35
C TYR A 122 -30.95 -1.55 3.18
N LEU A 123 -31.07 -1.67 4.51
CA LEU A 123 -31.11 -0.53 5.42
C LEU A 123 -29.72 0.04 5.74
N GLY A 124 -28.65 -0.77 5.57
CA GLY A 124 -27.34 -0.44 6.10
C GLY A 124 -27.28 -0.66 7.62
N PHE A 125 -26.18 -0.22 8.25
CA PHE A 125 -25.91 -0.42 9.67
C PHE A 125 -25.93 0.92 10.40
N SER A 126 -26.43 0.92 11.64
CA SER A 126 -26.48 2.12 12.50
C SER A 126 -25.47 2.09 13.64
N ASN A 127 -24.86 0.93 13.92
CA ASN A 127 -23.78 0.77 14.90
C ASN A 127 -22.89 -0.43 14.56
N VAL A 128 -21.74 -0.53 15.23
CA VAL A 128 -20.73 -1.58 15.04
C VAL A 128 -21.25 -2.97 15.43
N SER A 129 -22.15 -3.05 16.41
CA SER A 129 -22.76 -4.33 16.79
C SER A 129 -23.58 -4.93 15.64
N GLU A 130 -24.34 -4.11 14.90
CA GLU A 130 -25.06 -4.52 13.69
C GLU A 130 -24.09 -4.85 12.55
N LEU A 131 -23.01 -4.08 12.41
CA LEU A 131 -21.97 -4.29 11.38
C LEU A 131 -21.32 -5.68 11.44
N ARG A 132 -21.37 -6.37 12.59
CA ARG A 132 -20.95 -7.77 12.70
C ARG A 132 -21.66 -8.70 11.71
N LEU A 133 -22.88 -8.35 11.28
CA LEU A 133 -23.59 -9.11 10.24
C LEU A 133 -22.90 -9.01 8.87
N LEU A 134 -22.26 -7.87 8.57
CA LEU A 134 -21.42 -7.74 7.37
C LEU A 134 -20.22 -8.68 7.45
N SER A 135 -19.52 -8.70 8.59
CA SER A 135 -18.37 -9.58 8.80
C SER A 135 -18.77 -11.05 8.65
N ASN A 136 -19.90 -11.45 9.24
CA ASN A 136 -20.46 -12.79 9.08
C ASN A 136 -20.81 -13.11 7.63
N ALA A 137 -21.37 -12.16 6.88
CA ALA A 137 -21.68 -12.34 5.46
C ALA A 137 -20.41 -12.51 4.62
N VAL A 138 -19.35 -11.73 4.90
CA VAL A 138 -18.03 -11.88 4.27
C VAL A 138 -17.47 -13.29 4.52
N ASP A 139 -17.44 -13.74 5.78
CA ASP A 139 -16.92 -15.07 6.12
C ASP A 139 -17.77 -16.18 5.49
N LYS A 140 -19.10 -16.02 5.44
CA LYS A 140 -19.99 -17.01 4.82
C LYS A 140 -19.78 -17.11 3.32
N VAL A 141 -19.59 -15.99 2.64
CA VAL A 141 -19.28 -15.96 1.20
C VAL A 141 -17.90 -16.58 0.95
N ALA A 142 -16.89 -16.23 1.75
CA ALA A 142 -15.56 -16.83 1.63
C ALA A 142 -15.61 -18.37 1.79
N GLU A 143 -16.36 -18.86 2.78
CA GLU A 143 -16.56 -20.30 3.04
C GLU A 143 -17.30 -21.00 1.89
N VAL A 144 -18.44 -20.46 1.45
CA VAL A 144 -19.29 -21.12 0.44
C VAL A 144 -18.62 -21.19 -0.93
N TYR A 145 -17.95 -20.12 -1.34
CA TYR A 145 -17.28 -20.05 -2.65
C TYR A 145 -15.81 -20.47 -2.60
N GLN A 146 -15.30 -20.86 -1.42
CA GLN A 146 -13.89 -21.19 -1.22
C GLN A 146 -13.00 -20.08 -1.79
N ALA A 147 -13.34 -18.83 -1.46
CA ALA A 147 -12.62 -17.63 -1.86
C ALA A 147 -11.85 -17.07 -0.66
N SER A 148 -10.86 -16.21 -0.90
CA SER A 148 -10.21 -15.53 0.22
C SER A 148 -11.19 -14.54 0.86
N ARG A 149 -11.03 -14.30 2.18
CA ARG A 149 -11.86 -13.32 2.90
C ARG A 149 -11.83 -11.94 2.24
N GLN A 150 -10.64 -11.51 1.79
CA GLN A 150 -10.47 -10.25 1.08
C GLN A 150 -11.26 -10.22 -0.23
N SER A 151 -11.24 -11.32 -1.02
CA SER A 151 -12.00 -11.38 -2.27
C SER A 151 -13.51 -11.32 -2.00
N ALA A 152 -13.99 -12.01 -0.97
CA ALA A 152 -15.38 -11.95 -0.54
C ALA A 152 -15.79 -10.54 -0.08
N LYS A 153 -14.96 -9.85 0.72
CA LYS A 153 -15.17 -8.45 1.13
C LYS A 153 -15.36 -7.54 -0.08
N ILE A 154 -14.42 -7.56 -1.01
CA ILE A 154 -14.48 -6.73 -2.23
C ILE A 154 -15.73 -7.08 -3.05
N ARG A 155 -16.10 -8.37 -3.10
CA ARG A 155 -17.33 -8.78 -3.78
C ARG A 155 -18.58 -8.18 -3.17
N LEU A 156 -18.64 -8.03 -1.84
CA LEU A 156 -19.77 -7.40 -1.16
C LEU A 156 -19.78 -5.87 -1.40
N GLU A 157 -18.61 -5.23 -1.44
CA GLU A 157 -18.45 -3.82 -1.82
C GLU A 157 -18.94 -3.56 -3.25
N GLU A 158 -18.52 -4.37 -4.21
CA GLU A 158 -18.95 -4.29 -5.62
C GLU A 158 -20.48 -4.42 -5.79
N LEU A 159 -21.13 -5.16 -4.89
CA LEU A 159 -22.57 -5.38 -4.90
C LEU A 159 -23.34 -4.34 -4.06
N GLY A 160 -22.62 -3.43 -3.39
CA GLY A 160 -23.22 -2.33 -2.63
C GLY A 160 -23.68 -2.69 -1.21
N PHE A 161 -23.17 -3.78 -0.62
CA PHE A 161 -23.56 -4.20 0.74
C PHE A 161 -22.79 -3.48 1.86
N SER A 162 -21.82 -2.63 1.53
CA SER A 162 -20.91 -1.99 2.48
C SER A 162 -20.60 -0.53 2.14
N SER A 163 -21.55 0.20 1.54
CA SER A 163 -21.30 1.55 1.02
C SER A 163 -20.85 2.58 2.06
N ASN A 164 -21.33 2.46 3.31
CA ASN A 164 -21.04 3.43 4.39
C ASN A 164 -20.35 2.76 5.59
N SER A 165 -19.79 1.57 5.42
CA SER A 165 -19.20 0.81 6.53
C SER A 165 -18.14 -0.14 6.03
N SER A 166 -17.11 -0.39 6.81
CA SER A 166 -16.04 -1.30 6.43
C SER A 166 -15.75 -2.34 7.51
N THR A 167 -15.31 -3.52 7.08
CA THR A 167 -14.89 -4.61 7.95
C THR A 167 -13.73 -5.36 7.30
N TYR A 168 -12.83 -5.94 8.10
CA TYR A 168 -11.66 -6.66 7.60
C TYR A 168 -10.69 -5.84 6.75
N ASP A 169 -10.70 -4.51 6.88
CA ASP A 169 -9.61 -3.69 6.36
C ASP A 169 -8.29 -4.08 7.03
N TYR A 170 -7.21 -4.13 6.26
CA TYR A 170 -5.91 -4.58 6.75
C TYR A 170 -4.83 -3.59 6.34
N VAL A 171 -4.27 -2.90 7.34
CA VAL A 171 -3.29 -1.81 7.15
C VAL A 171 -2.14 -2.01 8.13
N ASP A 172 -0.91 -1.82 7.65
CA ASP A 172 0.34 -1.97 8.42
C ASP A 172 0.49 -3.30 9.18
N GLY A 173 -0.04 -4.41 8.64
CA GLY A 173 0.13 -5.73 9.27
C GLY A 173 -0.89 -6.05 10.37
N SER A 174 -1.93 -5.26 10.52
CA SER A 174 -3.03 -5.50 11.47
C SER A 174 -4.39 -5.19 10.83
N TYR A 175 -5.44 -5.85 11.34
CA TYR A 175 -6.81 -5.49 10.97
C TYR A 175 -7.21 -4.16 11.61
N VAL A 176 -7.86 -3.31 10.82
CA VAL A 176 -8.53 -2.11 11.30
C VAL A 176 -9.87 -2.54 11.93
N PRO A 177 -10.29 -1.93 13.05
CA PRO A 177 -11.62 -2.17 13.59
C PRO A 177 -12.72 -1.95 12.56
N SER A 178 -13.76 -2.79 12.63
CA SER A 178 -14.94 -2.58 11.78
C SER A 178 -15.62 -1.30 12.22
N HIS A 179 -15.97 -0.45 11.26
CA HIS A 179 -16.46 0.89 11.53
C HIS A 179 -17.51 1.30 10.50
N ILE A 180 -18.36 2.25 10.89
CA ILE A 180 -19.28 2.94 10.01
C ILE A 180 -18.61 4.26 9.61
N THR A 181 -18.48 4.46 8.30
CA THR A 181 -17.91 5.68 7.71
C THR A 181 -18.73 6.90 8.09
N THR A 182 -20.05 6.81 7.93
CA THR A 182 -20.97 7.90 8.28
C THR A 182 -22.40 7.40 8.48
N SER A 183 -23.07 7.93 9.50
CA SER A 183 -24.50 7.69 9.75
C SER A 183 -25.41 8.64 8.96
N SER A 184 -24.89 9.76 8.46
CA SER A 184 -25.70 10.77 7.74
C SER A 184 -25.96 10.41 6.27
N GLY A 185 -25.30 9.36 5.76
CA GLY A 185 -25.40 8.92 4.36
C GLY A 185 -24.59 9.78 3.38
N GLU A 186 -23.69 10.63 3.89
CA GLU A 186 -22.75 11.39 3.06
C GLU A 186 -21.85 10.45 2.25
N THR A 187 -21.53 10.87 1.03
CA THR A 187 -20.65 10.10 0.15
C THR A 187 -19.25 10.68 0.14
N TYR A 188 -18.29 9.89 0.62
CA TYR A 188 -16.87 10.28 0.70
C TYR A 188 -16.09 9.78 -0.53
N LEU A 189 -16.34 10.40 -1.69
CA LEU A 189 -15.65 10.03 -2.94
C LEU A 189 -14.16 10.39 -2.88
N PHE A 190 -13.29 9.43 -3.22
CA PHE A 190 -11.82 9.59 -3.17
C PHE A 190 -11.30 10.05 -1.81
N GLN A 191 -12.02 9.68 -0.75
CA GLN A 191 -11.67 9.97 0.62
C GLN A 191 -11.66 8.69 1.46
N THR A 192 -10.78 8.68 2.46
CA THR A 192 -10.61 7.54 3.37
C THR A 192 -10.36 8.06 4.78
N PHE A 193 -10.89 7.40 5.80
CA PHE A 193 -10.63 7.73 7.20
C PHE A 193 -9.50 6.88 7.78
N VAL A 194 -9.14 5.81 7.09
CA VAL A 194 -8.08 4.88 7.49
C VAL A 194 -6.75 5.32 6.88
N ILE A 195 -5.74 5.47 7.72
CA ILE A 195 -4.39 5.88 7.32
C ILE A 195 -3.33 5.03 8.03
N GLY A 196 -2.39 4.48 7.25
CA GLY A 196 -1.24 3.78 7.82
C GLY A 196 -0.27 4.73 8.52
N PHE A 197 0.53 4.23 9.45
CA PHE A 197 1.53 5.01 10.19
C PHE A 197 2.49 5.73 9.23
N SER A 198 2.99 5.00 8.24
CA SER A 198 3.89 5.55 7.23
C SER A 198 3.23 6.63 6.37
N GLU A 199 1.98 6.41 5.95
CA GLU A 199 1.19 7.40 5.21
C GLU A 199 0.99 8.67 6.06
N LEU A 200 0.72 8.52 7.36
CA LEU A 200 0.54 9.62 8.29
C LEU A 200 1.79 10.47 8.43
N ILE A 201 2.95 9.86 8.70
CA ILE A 201 4.22 10.59 8.85
C ILE A 201 4.54 11.36 7.57
N ASN A 202 4.32 10.75 6.41
CA ASN A 202 4.55 11.38 5.12
C ASN A 202 3.66 12.58 4.88
N LEU A 203 2.37 12.44 5.17
CA LEU A 203 1.39 13.51 5.00
C LEU A 203 1.63 14.64 6.00
N ALA A 204 1.90 14.32 7.27
CA ALA A 204 2.20 15.29 8.31
C ALA A 204 3.49 16.07 8.02
N SER A 205 4.50 15.40 7.46
CA SER A 205 5.74 16.07 7.03
C SER A 205 5.46 17.10 5.92
N ALA A 206 4.59 16.78 4.97
CA ALA A 206 4.24 17.67 3.87
C ALA A 206 3.22 18.76 4.23
N ASN A 207 2.44 18.57 5.29
CA ASN A 207 1.33 19.44 5.66
C ASN A 207 1.51 20.03 7.06
N SER A 208 1.87 21.33 7.11
CA SER A 208 2.13 22.02 8.37
C SER A 208 0.90 22.18 9.28
N GLU A 209 -0.33 22.11 8.74
CA GLU A 209 -1.55 22.17 9.52
C GLU A 209 -1.79 20.84 10.24
N LEU A 210 -1.69 19.71 9.52
CA LEU A 210 -1.78 18.38 10.11
C LEU A 210 -0.68 18.15 11.16
N SER A 211 0.55 18.56 10.85
CA SER A 211 1.67 18.53 11.79
C SER A 211 1.34 19.25 13.10
N LYS A 212 0.78 20.47 13.03
CA LYS A 212 0.38 21.23 14.23
C LYS A 212 -0.68 20.50 15.05
N LEU A 213 -1.71 19.96 14.41
CA LEU A 213 -2.79 19.23 15.11
C LEU A 213 -2.26 18.01 15.88
N LEU A 214 -1.31 17.29 15.30
CA LEU A 214 -0.65 16.15 15.94
C LEU A 214 0.30 16.59 17.05
N LEU A 215 1.07 17.66 16.84
CA LEU A 215 2.02 18.19 17.84
C LEU A 215 1.33 18.83 19.05
N THR A 216 0.19 19.49 18.86
CA THR A 216 -0.61 20.03 19.98
C THR A 216 -1.34 18.92 20.74
N GLY A 217 -1.45 17.72 20.16
CA GLY A 217 -2.24 16.62 20.71
C GLY A 217 -3.75 16.88 20.64
N GLU A 218 -4.20 17.82 19.81
CA GLU A 218 -5.62 18.02 19.52
C GLU A 218 -6.22 16.85 18.75
N TYR A 219 -5.40 16.20 17.93
CA TYR A 219 -5.70 14.94 17.27
C TYR A 219 -4.66 13.89 17.61
N VAL A 220 -5.10 12.65 17.71
CA VAL A 220 -4.28 11.48 18.04
C VAL A 220 -4.49 10.37 17.01
N TYR A 221 -3.45 9.57 16.83
CA TYR A 221 -3.49 8.36 16.04
C TYR A 221 -3.94 7.18 16.91
N ALA A 222 -5.10 6.60 16.57
CA ALA A 222 -5.68 5.45 17.26
C ALA A 222 -6.32 4.51 16.23
N ASP A 223 -6.08 3.21 16.33
CA ASP A 223 -6.68 2.18 15.45
C ASP A 223 -6.60 2.46 13.92
N LYS A 224 -5.52 3.10 13.47
CA LYS A 224 -5.33 3.50 12.06
C LYS A 224 -6.22 4.67 11.60
N PHE A 225 -6.73 5.45 12.54
CA PHE A 225 -7.44 6.72 12.32
C PHE A 225 -6.68 7.88 12.96
N VAL A 226 -6.95 9.09 12.49
CA VAL A 226 -6.56 10.32 13.18
C VAL A 226 -7.82 10.96 13.74
N CYS A 227 -8.00 10.87 15.05
CA CYS A 227 -9.23 11.21 15.77
C CYS A 227 -9.02 12.40 16.69
N ILE A 228 -10.07 13.19 16.94
CA ILE A 228 -10.06 14.23 17.98
C ILE A 228 -9.69 13.59 19.31
N ASN A 229 -8.75 14.20 20.03
CA ASN A 229 -8.37 13.76 21.37
C ASN A 229 -9.43 14.18 22.40
N ASP A 230 -10.48 13.37 22.52
CA ASP A 230 -11.59 13.53 23.46
C ASP A 230 -11.99 12.15 23.98
N SER A 231 -12.21 12.03 25.29
CA SER A 231 -12.57 10.78 25.98
C SER A 231 -13.82 10.08 25.44
N ARG A 232 -14.69 10.79 24.70
CA ARG A 232 -15.83 10.18 24.02
C ARG A 232 -15.43 9.30 22.84
N TYR A 233 -14.33 9.62 22.16
CA TYR A 233 -13.93 8.96 20.92
C TYR A 233 -12.69 8.10 21.04
N VAL A 234 -11.84 8.39 22.03
CA VAL A 234 -10.58 7.68 22.23
C VAL A 234 -10.51 7.19 23.67
N GLU A 235 -10.03 5.97 23.85
CA GLU A 235 -9.75 5.38 25.15
C GLU A 235 -8.41 4.66 25.16
N VAL A 236 -7.95 4.28 26.34
CA VAL A 236 -6.70 3.53 26.52
C VAL A 236 -7.03 2.06 26.73
N ASP A 237 -6.46 1.19 25.90
CA ASP A 237 -6.64 -0.25 26.00
C ASP A 237 -5.90 -0.85 27.22
N SER A 238 -6.04 -2.17 27.40
CA SER A 238 -5.37 -2.88 28.51
C SER A 238 -3.83 -2.88 28.42
N PHE A 239 -3.27 -2.50 27.28
CA PHE A 239 -1.84 -2.44 27.01
C PHE A 239 -1.28 -1.02 27.04
N GLY A 240 -2.12 0.00 27.24
CA GLY A 240 -1.72 1.40 27.29
C GLY A 240 -1.69 2.10 25.93
N HIS A 241 -2.31 1.53 24.89
CA HIS A 241 -2.41 2.14 23.56
C HIS A 241 -3.74 2.87 23.40
N LEU A 242 -3.72 3.96 22.63
CA LEU A 242 -4.94 4.66 22.24
C LEU A 242 -5.70 3.87 21.17
N VAL A 243 -6.97 3.61 21.47
CA VAL A 243 -7.94 2.91 20.62
C VAL A 243 -9.21 3.74 20.50
N LEU A 244 -9.99 3.52 19.45
CA LEU A 244 -11.28 4.19 19.28
C LEU A 244 -12.35 3.55 20.16
N THR A 245 -13.23 4.37 20.71
CA THR A 245 -14.43 3.90 21.42
C THR A 245 -15.47 3.35 20.44
N GLU A 246 -16.45 2.61 20.95
CA GLU A 246 -17.60 2.16 20.14
C GLU A 246 -18.36 3.35 19.53
N GLU A 247 -18.48 4.47 20.25
CA GLU A 247 -19.13 5.69 19.75
C GLU A 247 -18.38 6.30 18.54
N ALA A 248 -17.05 6.28 18.56
CA ALA A 248 -16.26 6.72 17.41
C ALA A 248 -16.39 5.77 16.21
N LEU A 249 -16.47 4.46 16.45
CA LEU A 249 -16.58 3.46 15.41
C LEU A 249 -17.99 3.40 14.79
N ASP A 250 -19.02 3.82 15.52
CA ASP A 250 -20.40 3.97 15.03
C ASP A 250 -20.54 5.11 14.00
N ASP A 251 -19.64 6.09 14.01
CA ASP A 251 -19.57 7.14 12.98
C ASP A 251 -18.22 7.85 13.00
N VAL A 252 -17.25 7.32 12.24
CA VAL A 252 -15.90 7.90 12.22
C VAL A 252 -15.87 9.29 11.59
N SER A 253 -16.86 9.66 10.75
CA SER A 253 -16.90 10.98 10.12
C SER A 253 -17.06 12.14 11.11
N LYS A 254 -17.65 11.87 12.28
CA LYS A 254 -17.88 12.89 13.32
C LYS A 254 -16.64 13.26 14.11
N CYS A 255 -15.67 12.36 14.21
CA CYS A 255 -14.52 12.54 15.11
C CYS A 255 -13.15 12.35 14.43
N CYS A 256 -13.10 11.71 13.25
CA CYS A 256 -11.85 11.42 12.55
C CYS A 256 -11.65 12.34 11.34
N LEU A 257 -10.38 12.62 11.02
CA LEU A 257 -10.02 13.29 9.78
C LEU A 257 -10.22 12.35 8.60
N SER A 258 -10.73 12.89 7.49
CA SER A 258 -10.68 12.19 6.20
C SER A 258 -9.46 12.62 5.40
N PHE A 259 -8.95 11.71 4.58
CA PHE A 259 -7.79 11.94 3.73
C PHE A 259 -8.19 11.82 2.27
N ASN A 260 -7.89 12.87 1.50
CA ASN A 260 -8.05 12.85 0.06
C ASN A 260 -6.96 11.99 -0.55
N TYR A 261 -7.35 11.05 -1.41
CA TYR A 261 -6.40 10.18 -2.07
C TYR A 261 -6.57 10.21 -3.58
N GLU A 262 -5.45 10.07 -4.28
CA GLU A 262 -5.42 9.79 -5.71
C GLU A 262 -4.83 8.41 -5.93
N TYR A 263 -5.43 7.66 -6.85
CA TYR A 263 -4.83 6.43 -7.31
C TYR A 263 -3.58 6.74 -8.14
N LEU A 264 -2.52 5.95 -7.96
CA LEU A 264 -1.32 6.09 -8.77
C LEU A 264 -1.66 5.98 -10.26
N ASN A 265 -1.33 7.02 -11.03
CA ASN A 265 -1.67 7.11 -12.45
C ASN A 265 -0.73 6.23 -13.29
N PHE A 266 -1.30 5.37 -14.14
CA PHE A 266 -0.64 4.21 -14.75
C PHE A 266 0.45 4.52 -15.79
N ASN A 267 0.55 5.77 -16.29
CA ASN A 267 1.64 6.20 -17.17
C ASN A 267 2.95 6.47 -16.42
N SER A 268 2.90 6.51 -15.08
CA SER A 268 4.11 6.41 -14.27
C SER A 268 4.46 4.93 -14.11
N GLY A 269 5.72 4.55 -14.31
CA GLY A 269 6.20 3.16 -14.20
C GLY A 269 5.89 2.43 -12.88
N LEU A 270 5.38 3.16 -11.88
CA LEU A 270 4.94 2.73 -10.56
C LEU A 270 3.78 1.74 -10.58
N SER A 271 2.97 1.70 -11.64
CA SER A 271 1.83 0.79 -11.75
C SER A 271 2.19 -0.70 -11.82
N THR A 272 3.43 -1.01 -12.19
CA THR A 272 3.93 -2.39 -12.24
C THR A 272 4.17 -3.00 -10.85
N GLN A 273 4.16 -2.20 -9.78
CA GLN A 273 4.34 -2.68 -8.39
C GLN A 273 3.16 -3.49 -7.84
N TYR A 274 1.99 -3.42 -8.48
CA TYR A 274 0.79 -4.15 -8.05
C TYR A 274 0.57 -5.44 -8.84
N GLU A 275 1.49 -5.77 -9.76
CA GLU A 275 1.34 -6.91 -10.67
C GLU A 275 1.47 -8.29 -10.01
N TYR A 276 2.03 -8.40 -8.80
CA TYR A 276 2.32 -9.70 -8.18
C TYR A 276 1.46 -10.09 -6.97
N THR A 277 0.35 -9.39 -6.72
CA THR A 277 -0.68 -9.92 -5.81
C THR A 277 -1.90 -10.28 -6.65
N LEU A 278 -2.10 -11.58 -6.85
CA LEU A 278 -3.27 -12.21 -7.51
C LEU A 278 -4.63 -11.93 -6.81
N PHE A 279 -4.75 -10.84 -6.03
CA PHE A 279 -5.85 -10.61 -5.06
C PHE A 279 -6.39 -9.19 -4.95
N LYS A 280 -5.96 -8.25 -5.79
CA LYS A 280 -6.30 -6.83 -5.57
C LYS A 280 -7.37 -6.38 -6.55
N LEU A 281 -8.61 -6.38 -6.06
CA LEU A 281 -9.82 -6.00 -6.81
C LEU A 281 -10.33 -4.58 -6.48
N SER A 282 -9.76 -3.88 -5.49
CA SER A 282 -10.14 -2.49 -5.23
C SER A 282 -9.17 -1.52 -5.93
N GLU A 283 -9.70 -0.42 -6.49
CA GLU A 283 -8.89 0.67 -7.04
C GLU A 283 -7.92 1.25 -5.97
N ALA A 284 -8.29 1.18 -4.68
CA ALA A 284 -7.48 1.59 -3.53
C ALA A 284 -6.24 0.73 -3.28
N ASP A 285 -6.23 -0.50 -3.77
CA ASP A 285 -5.12 -1.43 -3.57
C ASP A 285 -4.02 -1.28 -4.62
N TYR A 286 -4.16 -0.41 -5.64
CA TYR A 286 -3.15 -0.07 -6.65
C TYR A 286 -2.13 0.98 -6.18
N GLY A 287 -2.12 1.23 -4.88
CA GLY A 287 -1.36 2.30 -4.28
C GLY A 287 -2.09 3.60 -4.47
N ARG A 288 -2.34 4.23 -3.33
CA ARG A 288 -2.89 5.56 -3.25
C ARG A 288 -1.81 6.49 -2.76
N ILE A 289 -1.86 7.74 -3.21
CA ILE A 289 -1.11 8.82 -2.57
C ILE A 289 -2.13 9.68 -1.85
N LEU A 290 -1.91 9.91 -0.56
CA LEU A 290 -2.67 10.88 0.20
C LEU A 290 -2.13 12.27 -0.09
N ASN A 291 -2.99 13.15 -0.60
CA ASN A 291 -2.60 14.49 -1.07
C ASN A 291 -3.11 15.60 -0.15
N GLY A 292 -3.92 15.27 0.85
CA GLY A 292 -4.46 16.23 1.80
C GLY A 292 -5.39 15.58 2.81
N PHE A 293 -5.90 16.39 3.74
CA PHE A 293 -6.87 15.97 4.74
C PHE A 293 -8.02 16.99 4.80
N ASN A 294 -9.17 16.54 5.32
CA ASN A 294 -10.32 17.39 5.60
C ASN A 294 -10.70 17.23 7.08
N GLN A 295 -10.98 18.35 7.73
CA GLN A 295 -11.57 18.36 9.07
C GLN A 295 -13.08 18.21 8.93
N ASN A 296 -13.54 16.97 8.78
CA ASN A 296 -14.97 16.65 8.73
C ASN A 296 -15.59 16.54 10.12
N ALA A 297 -14.74 16.35 11.13
CA ALA A 297 -15.20 16.20 12.50
C ALA A 297 -15.98 17.44 12.93
N GLU A 298 -17.19 17.24 13.44
CA GLU A 298 -18.00 18.33 13.96
C GLU A 298 -17.21 18.96 15.12
N ILE A 299 -16.96 20.27 15.04
CA ILE A 299 -16.37 21.00 16.16
C ILE A 299 -17.41 20.97 17.27
N LEU A 300 -17.24 20.07 18.23
CA LEU A 300 -18.13 19.96 19.37
C LEU A 300 -18.02 21.25 20.19
N ASP A 301 -19.16 21.90 20.43
CA ASP A 301 -19.26 23.11 21.26
C ASP A 301 -18.69 22.89 22.68
N VAL A 302 -18.60 21.63 23.12
CA VAL A 302 -18.03 21.21 24.40
C VAL A 302 -17.15 19.98 24.16
N ARG A 303 -15.83 20.12 24.41
CA ARG A 303 -14.91 18.98 24.58
C ARG A 303 -15.02 18.46 26.02
N GLU A 304 -14.99 17.15 26.23
CA GLU A 304 -15.01 16.57 27.59
C GLU A 304 -13.64 16.69 28.26
N GLU A 305 -12.78 15.71 28.05
CA GLU A 305 -11.41 15.67 28.56
C GLU A 305 -10.49 15.04 27.52
N ALA A 306 -9.31 15.64 27.33
CA ALA A 306 -8.29 15.08 26.45
C ALA A 306 -7.64 13.87 27.12
N VAL A 307 -7.51 12.77 26.37
CA VAL A 307 -6.82 11.57 26.84
C VAL A 307 -5.32 11.81 26.79
N ALA A 308 -4.60 11.29 27.79
CA ALA A 308 -3.15 11.35 27.80
C ALA A 308 -2.56 10.60 26.60
N LEU A 309 -1.56 11.18 25.96
CA LEU A 309 -0.89 10.55 24.82
C LEU A 309 -0.21 9.25 25.25
N ASP A 310 -0.36 8.21 24.44
CA ASP A 310 0.41 6.98 24.58
C ASP A 310 1.84 7.15 24.02
N ASN A 311 2.69 6.16 24.28
CA ASN A 311 4.07 6.17 23.80
C ASN A 311 4.16 6.25 22.27
N PHE A 312 3.15 5.75 21.55
CA PHE A 312 3.16 5.73 20.09
C PHE A 312 2.87 7.11 19.50
N ASN A 313 1.92 7.85 20.07
CA ASN A 313 1.62 9.22 19.69
C ASN A 313 2.75 10.18 20.10
N VAL A 314 3.39 9.96 21.25
CA VAL A 314 4.61 10.69 21.62
C VAL A 314 5.70 10.45 20.58
N TYR A 315 5.90 9.21 20.15
CA TYR A 315 6.87 8.87 19.11
C TYR A 315 6.53 9.52 17.75
N ILE A 316 5.26 9.61 17.38
CA ILE A 316 4.81 10.36 16.19
C ILE A 316 5.19 11.85 16.31
N GLN A 317 4.91 12.47 17.46
CA GLN A 317 5.26 13.87 17.71
C GLN A 317 6.78 14.11 17.64
N GLU A 318 7.58 13.21 18.21
CA GLU A 318 9.04 13.25 18.12
C GLU A 318 9.50 13.23 16.66
N ILE A 319 9.00 12.28 15.85
CA ILE A 319 9.35 12.21 14.41
C ILE A 319 8.99 13.50 13.70
N ILE A 320 7.80 14.04 13.93
CA ILE A 320 7.34 15.26 13.25
C ILE A 320 8.20 16.46 13.66
N SER A 321 8.45 16.64 14.97
CA SER A 321 9.26 17.73 15.51
C SER A 321 10.72 17.63 15.02
N GLU A 322 11.28 16.42 15.02
CA GLU A 322 12.61 16.16 14.49
C GLU A 322 12.72 16.49 13.00
N ASN A 323 11.65 16.48 12.21
CA ASN A 323 11.73 16.71 10.78
C ASN A 323 11.30 18.12 10.33
N GLU A 324 10.78 18.94 11.25
CA GLU A 324 10.24 20.28 10.95
C GLU A 324 11.28 21.19 10.25
N GLY A 325 12.51 21.25 10.78
CA GLY A 325 13.57 22.11 10.24
C GLY A 325 14.29 21.56 9.00
N ILE A 326 14.11 20.30 8.65
CA ILE A 326 14.83 19.66 7.53
C ILE A 326 14.28 20.12 6.18
N VAL A 327 12.98 20.39 6.12
CA VAL A 327 12.29 20.86 4.91
C VAL A 327 12.92 22.15 4.40
N ASP A 328 13.23 23.08 5.30
CA ASP A 328 13.86 24.35 4.96
C ASP A 328 15.21 24.16 4.26
N TYR A 329 16.00 23.17 4.68
CA TYR A 329 17.28 22.86 4.04
C TYR A 329 17.11 22.19 2.68
N LEU A 330 16.15 21.28 2.54
CA LEU A 330 15.89 20.57 1.29
C LEU A 330 15.36 21.48 0.17
N TYR A 331 14.62 22.54 0.53
CA TYR A 331 14.04 23.47 -0.44
C TYR A 331 14.84 24.77 -0.63
N ASP A 332 15.92 24.99 0.12
CA ASP A 332 16.81 26.15 -0.09
C ASP A 332 17.65 25.97 -1.36
N VAL A 333 17.20 26.61 -2.44
CA VAL A 333 17.85 26.59 -3.78
C VAL A 333 19.28 27.13 -3.79
N ARG A 334 19.74 27.77 -2.71
CA ARG A 334 21.10 28.32 -2.60
C ARG A 334 22.11 27.29 -2.12
N LEU A 335 21.66 26.17 -1.55
CA LEU A 335 22.53 25.15 -0.97
C LEU A 335 22.89 24.08 -2.01
N THR A 336 24.15 23.63 -1.99
CA THR A 336 24.54 22.41 -2.72
C THR A 336 24.09 21.16 -1.96
N PHE A 337 24.08 20.00 -2.61
CA PHE A 337 23.79 18.72 -1.96
C PHE A 337 24.63 18.49 -0.69
N GLU A 338 25.93 18.79 -0.78
CA GLU A 338 26.86 18.61 0.34
C GLU A 338 26.57 19.55 1.51
N GLU A 339 26.12 20.78 1.20
CA GLU A 339 25.71 21.76 2.21
C GLU A 339 24.38 21.37 2.86
N VAL A 340 23.42 20.84 2.09
CA VAL A 340 22.16 20.29 2.62
C VAL A 340 22.43 19.14 3.59
N VAL A 341 23.22 18.14 3.16
CA VAL A 341 23.59 17.00 4.01
C VAL A 341 24.32 17.47 5.27
N SER A 342 25.26 18.41 5.15
CA SER A 342 25.99 18.95 6.31
C SER A 342 25.06 19.65 7.31
N LYS A 343 24.12 20.46 6.83
CA LYS A 343 23.14 21.13 7.70
C LYS A 343 22.20 20.14 8.39
N ILE A 344 21.75 19.10 7.68
CA ILE A 344 20.90 18.07 8.28
C ILE A 344 21.67 17.30 9.36
N VAL A 345 22.94 16.94 9.12
CA VAL A 345 23.80 16.29 10.12
C VAL A 345 23.98 17.17 11.36
N GLU A 346 24.22 18.47 11.17
CA GLU A 346 24.33 19.44 12.26
C GLU A 346 23.01 19.61 13.02
N TYR A 347 21.89 19.66 12.30
CA TYR A 347 20.54 19.75 12.88
C TYR A 347 20.17 18.51 13.70
N ARG A 348 20.58 17.32 13.24
CA ARG A 348 20.45 16.05 13.97
C ARG A 348 21.37 15.92 15.17
N GLY A 349 22.37 16.80 15.31
CA GLY A 349 23.37 16.72 16.36
C GLY A 349 24.29 15.50 16.24
N TYR A 350 24.42 14.90 15.06
CA TYR A 350 25.26 13.72 14.87
C TYR A 350 26.74 14.08 14.90
N ASP A 351 27.49 13.40 15.77
CA ASP A 351 28.95 13.44 15.71
C ASP A 351 29.48 12.47 14.63
N ASN A 352 30.80 12.41 14.47
CA ASN A 352 31.40 11.52 13.46
C ASN A 352 31.19 10.03 13.75
N GLN A 353 30.98 9.62 15.01
CA GLN A 353 30.71 8.23 15.36
C GLN A 353 29.25 7.90 15.06
N GLU A 354 28.33 8.76 15.47
CA GLU A 354 26.90 8.63 15.23
C GLU A 354 26.59 8.65 13.74
N PHE A 355 27.18 9.58 12.98
CA PHE A 355 27.02 9.63 11.52
C PHE A 355 27.42 8.31 10.86
N VAL A 356 28.53 7.70 11.29
CA VAL A 356 28.99 6.41 10.74
C VAL A 356 28.03 5.29 11.13
N ALA A 357 27.58 5.27 12.39
CA ALA A 357 26.64 4.26 12.89
C ALA A 357 25.29 4.33 12.15
N GLN A 358 24.78 5.53 11.91
CA GLN A 358 23.47 5.72 11.27
C GLN A 358 23.52 5.56 9.74
N THR A 359 24.65 5.83 9.07
CA THR A 359 24.72 5.82 7.60
C THR A 359 25.53 4.67 7.00
N ASN A 360 26.32 3.94 7.80
CA ASN A 360 27.31 2.98 7.30
C ASN A 360 28.31 3.56 6.28
N LEU A 361 28.48 4.88 6.27
CA LEU A 361 29.48 5.56 5.44
C LEU A 361 30.80 5.66 6.20
N HIS A 362 31.91 5.71 5.45
CA HIS A 362 33.23 5.79 6.05
C HIS A 362 33.38 7.07 6.89
N ARG A 363 34.05 7.02 8.05
CA ARG A 363 34.27 8.16 8.98
C ARG A 363 34.80 9.46 8.36
N ASN A 364 35.48 9.35 7.22
CA ASN A 364 36.04 10.50 6.49
C ASN A 364 35.05 11.10 5.49
N PHE A 365 33.88 10.49 5.28
CA PHE A 365 32.91 10.91 4.27
C PHE A 365 32.42 12.33 4.53
N LEU A 366 32.05 12.66 5.77
CA LEU A 366 31.63 14.02 6.15
C LEU A 366 32.74 15.06 5.92
N SER A 367 33.99 14.72 6.23
CA SER A 367 35.14 15.60 5.97
C SER A 367 35.42 15.80 4.47
N LYS A 368 35.13 14.78 3.65
CA LYS A 368 35.31 14.80 2.20
C LYS A 368 34.16 15.50 1.48
N LEU A 369 32.92 15.41 1.97
CA LEU A 369 31.75 16.12 1.45
C LEU A 369 32.04 17.62 1.29
N ARG A 370 32.74 18.24 2.26
CA ARG A 370 33.11 19.67 2.21
C ARG A 370 34.17 20.03 1.16
N GLN A 371 34.88 19.04 0.60
CA GLN A 371 35.96 19.24 -0.36
C GLN A 371 35.54 18.90 -1.81
N PHE A 372 34.55 18.03 -1.96
CA PHE A 372 34.14 17.42 -3.22
C PHE A 372 32.90 18.10 -3.79
N LYS A 373 33.05 19.30 -4.37
CA LYS A 373 31.96 19.97 -5.09
C LYS A 373 31.73 19.31 -6.46
N GLY A 374 30.52 18.80 -6.70
CA GLY A 374 30.08 18.32 -8.02
C GLY A 374 30.42 16.87 -8.35
N THR A 375 30.56 16.02 -7.33
CA THR A 375 30.83 14.59 -7.52
C THR A 375 29.53 13.82 -7.75
N SER A 376 29.50 12.90 -8.72
CA SER A 376 28.38 11.98 -8.85
C SER A 376 28.44 10.95 -7.71
N TYR A 377 27.37 10.84 -6.93
CA TYR A 377 27.26 9.89 -5.83
C TYR A 377 26.67 8.57 -6.32
N GLU A 378 27.14 7.43 -5.82
CA GLU A 378 26.47 6.15 -6.04
C GLU A 378 25.08 6.15 -5.41
N GLU A 379 24.13 5.44 -6.03
CA GLU A 379 22.75 5.34 -5.54
C GLU A 379 22.67 4.84 -4.10
N MET A 380 23.44 3.79 -3.77
CA MET A 380 23.49 3.25 -2.42
C MET A 380 24.03 4.26 -1.40
N THR A 381 24.92 5.17 -1.82
CA THR A 381 25.42 6.23 -0.95
C THR A 381 24.32 7.25 -0.63
N LEU A 382 23.50 7.61 -1.62
CA LEU A 382 22.35 8.50 -1.39
C LEU A 382 21.31 7.85 -0.50
N LEU A 383 21.01 6.56 -0.70
CA LEU A 383 20.08 5.81 0.15
C LEU A 383 20.58 5.71 1.61
N ARG A 384 21.88 5.45 1.81
CA ARG A 384 22.52 5.45 3.13
C ARG A 384 22.39 6.78 3.86
N LEU A 385 22.61 7.89 3.15
CA LEU A 385 22.40 9.23 3.70
C LEU A 385 20.92 9.45 4.02
N PHE A 386 20.02 9.11 3.11
CA PHE A 386 18.60 9.33 3.28
C PHE A 386 18.03 8.60 4.50
N VAL A 387 18.34 7.31 4.63
CA VAL A 387 17.90 6.45 5.74
C VAL A 387 18.57 6.86 7.05
N GLY A 388 19.90 7.03 7.06
CA GLY A 388 20.63 7.36 8.28
C GLY A 388 20.33 8.74 8.84
N LEU A 389 19.99 9.70 7.99
CA LEU A 389 19.53 11.03 8.40
C LEU A 389 18.04 11.06 8.75
N LYS A 390 17.35 9.92 8.67
CA LYS A 390 15.92 9.76 8.99
C LYS A 390 15.03 10.73 8.22
N ILE A 391 15.32 10.94 6.93
CA ILE A 391 14.54 11.87 6.11
C ILE A 391 13.21 11.19 5.71
N PRO A 392 12.05 11.84 5.86
CA PRO A 392 10.75 11.29 5.45
C PRO A 392 10.71 10.94 3.97
N ILE A 393 10.10 9.80 3.60
CA ILE A 393 10.10 9.27 2.22
C ILE A 393 9.47 10.26 1.23
N THR A 394 8.56 11.14 1.67
CA THR A 394 8.00 12.24 0.88
C THR A 394 9.06 13.12 0.21
N TYR A 395 10.27 13.20 0.79
CA TYR A 395 11.36 14.01 0.26
C TYR A 395 12.41 13.23 -0.53
N LEU A 396 12.20 11.94 -0.80
CA LEU A 396 13.20 11.10 -1.47
C LEU A 396 13.56 11.63 -2.87
N GLU A 397 12.54 11.91 -3.69
CA GLU A 397 12.77 12.45 -5.04
C GLU A 397 13.48 13.80 -4.99
N LYS A 398 13.08 14.67 -4.05
CA LYS A 398 13.71 15.98 -3.85
C LYS A 398 15.17 15.82 -3.44
N PHE A 399 15.46 14.93 -2.49
CA PHE A 399 16.81 14.66 -2.00
C PHE A 399 17.72 14.14 -3.12
N PHE A 400 17.24 13.21 -3.95
CA PHE A 400 17.97 12.70 -5.10
C PHE A 400 18.18 13.77 -6.17
N ALA A 401 17.16 14.60 -6.43
CA ALA A 401 17.25 15.68 -7.40
C ALA A 401 18.31 16.72 -7.04
N ILE A 402 18.46 17.07 -5.75
CA ILE A 402 19.53 17.96 -5.27
C ILE A 402 20.92 17.34 -5.55
N ALA A 403 21.04 16.01 -5.45
CA ALA A 403 22.26 15.27 -5.79
C ALA A 403 22.49 15.11 -7.31
N GLY A 404 21.63 15.68 -8.15
CA GLY A 404 21.70 15.58 -9.60
C GLY A 404 21.24 14.23 -10.17
N LYS A 405 20.47 13.44 -9.40
CA LYS A 405 19.90 12.16 -9.85
C LYS A 405 18.38 12.23 -9.91
N THR A 406 17.82 11.65 -10.96
CA THR A 406 16.38 11.40 -11.05
C THR A 406 16.11 9.94 -10.74
N ILE A 407 15.12 9.68 -9.89
CA ILE A 407 14.65 8.32 -9.62
C ILE A 407 13.83 7.90 -10.82
N ASN A 408 14.19 6.78 -11.44
CA ASN A 408 13.42 6.25 -12.55
C ASN A 408 12.19 5.51 -11.98
N PRO A 409 10.96 5.99 -12.23
CA PRO A 409 9.76 5.36 -11.69
C PRO A 409 9.48 3.97 -12.27
N THR A 410 10.16 3.55 -13.36
CA THR A 410 10.03 2.21 -13.94
C THR A 410 11.07 1.21 -13.41
N ASP A 411 12.03 1.67 -12.59
CA ASP A 411 13.05 0.79 -12.01
C ASP A 411 12.48 -0.02 -10.85
N LYS A 412 12.29 -1.33 -11.07
CA LYS A 412 11.75 -2.28 -10.10
C LYS A 412 12.54 -2.32 -8.80
N LYS A 413 13.86 -2.16 -8.86
CA LYS A 413 14.70 -2.18 -7.66
C LYS A 413 14.46 -0.93 -6.82
N MET A 414 14.44 0.25 -7.44
CA MET A 414 14.16 1.50 -6.74
C MET A 414 12.74 1.56 -6.19
N GLN A 415 11.79 0.97 -6.91
CA GLN A 415 10.43 0.72 -6.45
C GLN A 415 10.38 -0.07 -5.13
N TYR A 416 11.05 -1.23 -5.06
CA TYR A 416 11.14 -2.01 -3.81
C TYR A 416 11.84 -1.24 -2.69
N ILE A 417 12.87 -0.46 -3.01
CA ILE A 417 13.58 0.35 -2.03
C ILE A 417 12.68 1.44 -1.47
N THR A 418 11.94 2.16 -2.32
CA THR A 418 10.96 3.17 -1.89
C THR A 418 9.88 2.57 -1.00
N GLN A 419 9.37 1.38 -1.34
CA GLN A 419 8.42 0.66 -0.48
C GLN A 419 9.04 0.26 0.86
N LEU A 420 10.30 -0.17 0.85
CA LEU A 420 10.98 -0.58 2.06
C LEU A 420 11.20 0.61 3.01
N ILE A 421 11.58 1.76 2.46
CA ILE A 421 11.75 2.99 3.24
C ILE A 421 10.39 3.54 3.68
N SER A 422 9.35 3.43 2.85
CA SER A 422 8.01 3.87 3.23
C SER A 422 7.47 3.02 4.39
N VAL A 423 7.62 1.69 4.35
CA VAL A 423 7.11 0.79 5.41
C VAL A 423 7.89 0.91 6.72
N PHE A 424 9.17 1.30 6.68
CA PHE A 424 10.02 1.37 7.87
C PHE A 424 10.68 2.75 8.04
N HIS A 425 9.89 3.76 8.41
CA HIS A 425 10.47 5.03 8.85
C HIS A 425 11.40 4.78 10.05
N GLY A 426 12.67 5.21 9.96
CA GLY A 426 13.67 4.98 11.00
C GLY A 426 14.24 3.57 11.06
N ILE A 427 14.17 2.79 9.97
CA ILE A 427 14.86 1.49 9.89
C ILE A 427 16.36 1.62 10.19
N ASP A 428 16.87 0.72 11.01
CA ASP A 428 18.31 0.57 11.23
C ASP A 428 19.04 0.31 9.92
N ILE A 429 20.18 0.98 9.72
CA ILE A 429 20.89 0.96 8.44
C ILE A 429 21.43 -0.42 8.07
N ASP A 430 21.85 -1.24 9.05
CA ASP A 430 22.31 -2.61 8.79
C ASP A 430 21.16 -3.50 8.32
N LYS A 431 19.99 -3.35 8.96
CA LYS A 431 18.77 -4.04 8.54
C LYS A 431 18.33 -3.59 7.15
N PHE A 432 18.37 -2.29 6.86
CA PHE A 432 18.06 -1.74 5.54
C PHE A 432 18.96 -2.36 4.46
N GLU A 433 20.28 -2.32 4.63
CA GLU A 433 21.21 -2.89 3.65
C GLU A 433 21.01 -4.39 3.42
N LYS A 434 20.73 -5.13 4.49
CA LYS A 434 20.48 -6.57 4.39
C LYS A 434 19.25 -6.86 3.52
N LEU A 435 18.19 -6.08 3.68
CA LEU A 435 16.97 -6.25 2.88
C LEU A 435 17.18 -5.79 1.44
N VAL A 436 17.87 -4.68 1.21
CA VAL A 436 18.19 -4.19 -0.15
C VAL A 436 18.99 -5.24 -0.94
N LYS A 437 19.92 -5.95 -0.29
CA LYS A 437 20.70 -7.04 -0.92
C LYS A 437 19.87 -8.28 -1.28
N GLN A 438 18.68 -8.43 -0.72
CA GLN A 438 17.77 -9.54 -1.01
C GLN A 438 16.81 -9.23 -2.16
N ILE A 439 16.76 -7.97 -2.63
CA ILE A 439 15.93 -7.57 -3.77
C ILE A 439 16.54 -8.18 -5.04
N PRO A 440 15.78 -8.99 -5.80
CA PRO A 440 16.24 -9.54 -7.08
C PRO A 440 16.60 -8.41 -8.06
N ALA A 441 17.69 -8.59 -8.81
CA ALA A 441 18.18 -7.63 -9.80
C ALA A 441 17.23 -7.43 -10.98
#